data_AF-A0A0Q4F8A6-F1
#
_entry.id   AF-A0A0Q4F8A6-F1
#
_cell.length_a   1.000
_cell.length_b   1.000
_cell.length_c   1.000
_cell.angle_alpha   90.00
_cell.angle_beta   90.00
_cell.angle_gamma   90.00
#
_symmetry.space_group_name_H-M   'P 1'
#
loop_
_entity.id
_entity.type
_entity.pdbx_description
1 polymer ?
#
loop_
_entity_poly.entity_id
_entity_poly.type
_entity_poly.pdbx_seq_one_letter_code
_entity_poly.pdbx_strand_id
1 'polypeptide(L)'
;MSSPFLRRLSAAAGVLALSAAAAFVSVAPAQAVTLPGNIDPAIPRTLTIHKFALGPENGQQVGTGQEVSVPGTPLSGATFTAARVQGVDLTTPEGWTQVSNLTPATAAGRVIAADTFTATTGTDGVARFNSGDTLPLGLYLVTETELPAEATNPSAPFLVTLPFPTGPGGAPANQWVYDVHVYPKNAVTDLTKTRVPAPANSVEARNPDLIRWAIASDVPTLAAGDTLDTFTLTDTLPAELNYLPTGPTGVAPSGVTIANAAGIAVNFVAGTDYTLVYDAITRNVTLTFTPTGLTRLSGLQGGDVTLTVLSRAVAIPANGIITNTATSVVNGATDTVTGSTPIGQLTVFSFQSENGVRTPLAGAVYEVFLNQNDANLGQNPVSINGILNWTTEANGIVAIPIITPGNYYVREITPPAGYQLPTPSQVQTQVVAGPSSTTAPVQNYVEFEHDQVPAFALPLTGGDGALWFSVGGIAILAVALGSAVAVSRRRAAVVAHAAVAHPAA
;
A
#
# COMPACT_ATOMS: atom_id res chain seq x y z
N MET A 1 -2.76 -6.80 -23.39
CA MET A 1 -4.21 -6.60 -23.24
C MET A 1 -4.53 -6.91 -21.79
N SER A 2 -4.53 -5.86 -20.97
CA SER A 2 -4.50 -5.95 -19.52
C SER A 2 -5.74 -5.21 -19.02
N SER A 3 -6.59 -5.94 -18.31
CA SER A 3 -7.82 -5.45 -17.69
C SER A 3 -7.52 -4.24 -16.79
N PRO A 4 -8.25 -3.12 -16.90
CA PRO A 4 -7.98 -1.93 -16.11
C PRO A 4 -8.60 -2.05 -14.71
N PHE A 5 -7.79 -1.71 -13.71
CA PHE A 5 -8.15 -0.97 -12.49
C PHE A 5 -9.42 -1.39 -11.71
N LEU A 6 -9.25 -2.31 -10.76
CA LEU A 6 -10.01 -2.25 -9.49
C LEU A 6 -9.28 -1.30 -8.54
N ARG A 7 -9.33 0.00 -8.85
CA ARG A 7 -9.30 1.01 -7.79
C ARG A 7 -10.66 0.89 -7.12
N ARG A 8 -10.70 0.67 -5.80
CA ARG A 8 -11.89 1.05 -5.03
C ARG A 8 -12.00 2.56 -5.21
N LEU A 9 -12.81 2.95 -6.20
CA LEU A 9 -13.29 4.29 -6.36
C LEU A 9 -14.23 4.48 -5.17
N SER A 10 -13.73 5.06 -4.09
CA SER A 10 -14.57 5.80 -3.15
C SER A 10 -15.16 6.95 -3.98
N ALA A 11 -16.32 6.67 -4.58
CA ALA A 11 -17.03 7.62 -5.43
C ALA A 11 -17.51 8.77 -4.55
N ALA A 12 -16.71 9.83 -4.48
CA ALA A 12 -17.17 11.16 -4.18
C ALA A 12 -18.11 11.61 -5.32
N ALA A 13 -19.40 11.30 -5.20
CA ALA A 13 -20.45 11.90 -6.00
C ALA A 13 -21.32 12.76 -5.07
N GLY A 14 -20.91 14.02 -4.90
CA GLY A 14 -21.80 15.05 -4.41
C GLY A 14 -22.82 15.39 -5.49
N VAL A 15 -24.07 14.94 -5.30
CA VAL A 15 -25.27 15.58 -5.85
C VAL A 15 -26.36 15.55 -4.78
N LEU A 16 -26.83 16.73 -4.41
CA LEU A 16 -28.06 16.97 -3.65
C LEU A 16 -29.24 16.19 -4.27
N ALA A 17 -29.80 15.26 -3.50
CA ALA A 17 -31.20 14.86 -3.64
C ALA A 17 -31.76 14.54 -2.26
N LEU A 18 -32.48 15.52 -1.67
CA LEU A 18 -33.53 15.22 -0.69
C LEU A 18 -34.55 14.31 -1.38
N SER A 19 -34.60 13.04 -1.00
CA SER A 19 -35.76 12.21 -1.24
C SER A 19 -35.92 11.22 -0.10
N ALA A 20 -36.86 11.54 0.78
CA ALA A 20 -37.43 10.61 1.72
C ALA A 20 -37.97 9.39 0.96
N ALA A 21 -37.42 8.22 1.22
CA ALA A 21 -38.01 6.95 0.82
C ALA A 21 -38.10 6.06 2.06
N ALA A 22 -39.20 6.25 2.81
CA ALA A 22 -39.66 5.30 3.80
C ALA A 22 -40.12 4.03 3.06
N ALA A 23 -39.24 3.05 2.93
CA ALA A 23 -39.61 1.69 2.57
C ALA A 23 -39.68 0.86 3.86
N PHE A 24 -40.84 0.91 4.51
CA PHE A 24 -41.18 -0.07 5.56
C PHE A 24 -41.31 -1.43 4.88
N VAL A 25 -40.31 -2.29 5.01
CA VAL A 25 -40.48 -3.72 4.72
C VAL A 25 -41.35 -4.28 5.85
N SER A 26 -42.49 -4.85 5.49
CA SER A 26 -43.42 -5.47 6.42
C SER A 26 -42.78 -6.71 7.06
N VAL A 27 -42.08 -6.52 8.18
CA VAL A 27 -41.80 -7.60 9.12
C VAL A 27 -43.15 -7.98 9.74
N ALA A 28 -43.44 -9.29 9.82
CA ALA A 28 -44.63 -9.78 10.50
C ALA A 28 -44.73 -9.11 11.89
N PRO A 29 -45.90 -8.60 12.30
CA PRO A 29 -46.02 -7.88 13.55
C PRO A 29 -45.58 -8.82 14.68
N ALA A 30 -44.52 -8.45 15.39
CA ALA A 30 -44.32 -8.94 16.75
C ALA A 30 -45.64 -8.73 17.49
N GLN A 31 -46.13 -9.76 18.19
CA GLN A 31 -47.41 -9.67 18.87
C GLN A 31 -47.38 -8.48 19.83
N ALA A 32 -48.20 -7.48 19.51
CA ALA A 32 -48.36 -6.28 20.33
C ALA A 32 -48.96 -6.71 21.67
N VAL A 33 -48.20 -6.49 22.75
CA VAL A 33 -48.71 -6.61 24.11
C VAL A 33 -49.85 -5.60 24.29
N THR A 34 -50.99 -6.11 24.74
CA THR A 34 -52.19 -5.33 25.03
C THR A 34 -51.99 -4.43 26.25
N LEU A 35 -52.34 -3.14 26.11
CA LEU A 35 -52.38 -2.00 27.06
C LEU A 35 -51.09 -1.15 27.20
N PRO A 36 -51.20 0.21 27.24
CA PRO A 36 -50.13 1.07 27.73
C PRO A 36 -49.97 0.80 29.23
N GLY A 37 -48.88 0.13 29.63
CA GLY A 37 -48.77 -0.45 30.97
C GLY A 37 -47.34 -0.79 31.32
N ASN A 38 -47.09 -0.90 32.63
CA ASN A 38 -45.78 -1.12 33.27
C ASN A 38 -44.94 -2.24 32.61
N ILE A 39 -43.63 -2.23 32.89
CA ILE A 39 -42.73 -3.31 32.51
C ILE A 39 -43.28 -4.64 33.01
N ASP A 40 -43.34 -5.64 32.13
CA ASP A 40 -43.65 -7.02 32.50
C ASP A 40 -42.33 -7.77 32.79
N PRO A 41 -42.10 -8.24 34.03
CA PRO A 41 -40.91 -9.02 34.36
C PRO A 41 -40.88 -10.41 33.72
N ALA A 42 -42.03 -10.97 33.33
CA ALA A 42 -42.15 -12.33 32.81
C ALA A 42 -41.82 -12.46 31.32
N ILE A 43 -41.83 -11.36 30.55
CA ILE A 43 -41.47 -11.37 29.14
C ILE A 43 -39.94 -11.54 29.01
N PRO A 44 -39.46 -12.54 28.24
CA PRO A 44 -38.04 -12.73 27.95
C PRO A 44 -37.44 -11.49 27.31
N ARG A 45 -36.19 -11.19 27.66
CA ARG A 45 -35.48 -9.99 27.16
C ARG A 45 -34.05 -10.31 26.77
N THR A 46 -33.66 -9.84 25.60
CA THR A 46 -32.40 -10.15 24.92
C THR A 46 -31.68 -8.86 24.54
N LEU A 47 -30.36 -8.97 24.36
CA LEU A 47 -29.52 -7.88 23.88
C LEU A 47 -28.63 -8.41 22.74
N THR A 48 -28.73 -7.75 21.60
CA THR A 48 -27.96 -8.05 20.39
C THR A 48 -27.12 -6.84 19.99
N ILE A 49 -25.81 -7.04 19.86
CA ILE A 49 -24.86 -6.08 19.30
C ILE A 49 -24.77 -6.31 17.79
N HIS A 50 -24.84 -5.23 17.02
CA HIS A 50 -24.45 -5.20 15.61
C HIS A 50 -23.25 -4.25 15.45
N LYS A 51 -22.07 -4.82 15.30
CA LYS A 51 -20.80 -4.11 15.26
C LYS A 51 -20.41 -3.72 13.84
N PHE A 52 -20.14 -2.44 13.64
CA PHE A 52 -19.71 -1.90 12.35
C PHE A 52 -18.44 -1.04 12.45
N ALA A 53 -17.77 -0.87 11.32
CA ALA A 53 -16.81 0.19 11.10
C ALA A 53 -17.50 1.56 11.12
N LEU A 54 -16.81 2.57 11.64
CA LEU A 54 -17.22 3.96 11.62
C LEU A 54 -16.75 4.60 10.31
N GLY A 55 -17.70 5.08 9.52
CA GLY A 55 -17.48 5.77 8.24
C GLY A 55 -18.23 7.12 8.17
N PRO A 56 -17.91 7.97 7.18
CA PRO A 56 -18.47 9.30 7.03
C PRO A 56 -19.99 9.31 6.75
N GLU A 57 -20.54 8.23 6.21
CA GLU A 57 -21.98 8.04 5.97
C GLU A 57 -22.77 7.73 7.25
N ASN A 58 -22.09 7.60 8.39
CA ASN A 58 -22.73 7.26 9.65
C ASN A 58 -23.29 8.51 10.32
N GLY A 59 -24.61 8.67 10.29
CA GLY A 59 -25.30 9.76 10.99
C GLY A 59 -25.36 9.55 12.50
N GLN A 60 -25.64 10.63 13.25
CA GLN A 60 -25.87 10.62 14.69
C GLN A 60 -27.33 10.32 15.05
N GLN A 61 -27.89 9.23 14.50
CA GLN A 61 -29.24 8.81 14.87
C GLN A 61 -29.23 8.12 16.23
N VAL A 62 -30.10 8.57 17.14
CA VAL A 62 -30.29 7.92 18.44
C VAL A 62 -30.97 6.57 18.20
N GLY A 63 -30.37 5.50 18.74
CA GLY A 63 -30.92 4.15 18.62
C GLY A 63 -32.27 4.02 19.33
N THR A 64 -33.20 3.32 18.70
CA THR A 64 -34.55 3.05 19.26
C THR A 64 -34.62 1.72 20.03
N GLY A 65 -33.50 0.99 20.12
CA GLY A 65 -33.44 -0.37 20.66
C GLY A 65 -34.01 -1.43 19.72
N GLN A 66 -34.53 -1.06 18.55
CA GLN A 66 -35.10 -1.97 17.57
C GLN A 66 -34.05 -2.45 16.57
N GLU A 67 -34.31 -3.61 15.97
CA GLU A 67 -33.52 -4.04 14.83
C GLU A 67 -33.82 -3.13 13.62
N VAL A 68 -32.77 -2.48 13.12
CA VAL A 68 -32.77 -1.64 11.93
C VAL A 68 -31.58 -2.00 11.06
N SER A 69 -31.74 -1.79 9.75
CA SER A 69 -30.60 -1.86 8.84
C SER A 69 -29.83 -0.54 8.90
N VAL A 70 -28.53 -0.61 9.20
CA VAL A 70 -27.62 0.53 9.22
C VAL A 70 -26.50 0.31 8.20
N PRO A 71 -26.03 1.36 7.50
CA PRO A 71 -24.86 1.25 6.66
C PRO A 71 -23.60 1.08 7.53
N GLY A 72 -22.66 0.29 7.00
CA GLY A 72 -21.34 0.06 7.59
C GLY A 72 -20.81 -1.33 7.24
N THR A 73 -19.49 -1.47 7.27
CA THR A 73 -18.83 -2.77 7.15
C THR A 73 -18.93 -3.50 8.49
N PRO A 74 -19.46 -4.73 8.55
CA PRO A 74 -19.54 -5.49 9.80
C PRO A 74 -18.14 -5.86 10.30
N LEU A 75 -17.93 -5.85 11.62
CA LEU A 75 -16.63 -6.18 12.23
C LEU A 75 -16.72 -7.46 13.08
N SER A 76 -15.91 -8.45 12.72
CA SER A 76 -15.78 -9.73 13.42
C SER A 76 -14.77 -9.65 14.57
N GLY A 77 -14.98 -10.44 15.61
CA GLY A 77 -14.02 -10.60 16.72
C GLY A 77 -14.04 -9.50 17.78
N ALA A 78 -15.00 -8.57 17.77
CA ALA A 78 -15.19 -7.66 18.90
C ALA A 78 -15.79 -8.43 20.07
N THR A 79 -15.17 -8.38 21.25
CA THR A 79 -15.76 -8.96 22.48
C THR A 79 -16.35 -7.84 23.33
N PHE A 80 -17.62 -7.98 23.70
CA PHE A 80 -18.33 -7.09 24.61
C PHE A 80 -18.67 -7.76 25.92
N THR A 81 -18.66 -6.97 27.00
CA THR A 81 -19.32 -7.29 28.25
C THR A 81 -20.58 -6.45 28.42
N ALA A 82 -21.68 -7.07 28.86
CA ALA A 82 -22.86 -6.40 29.39
C ALA A 82 -22.95 -6.70 30.89
N ALA A 83 -22.66 -5.71 31.73
CA ALA A 83 -22.64 -5.84 33.18
C ALA A 83 -23.84 -5.14 33.81
N ARG A 84 -24.64 -5.86 34.60
CA ARG A 84 -25.83 -5.28 35.24
C ARG A 84 -25.43 -4.30 36.34
N VAL A 85 -25.98 -3.09 36.26
CA VAL A 85 -25.76 -2.00 37.20
C VAL A 85 -26.58 -2.24 38.46
N GLN A 86 -25.90 -2.36 39.59
CA GLN A 86 -26.49 -2.66 40.90
C GLN A 86 -27.24 -1.45 41.48
N GLY A 87 -28.27 -1.74 42.29
CA GLY A 87 -29.06 -0.74 43.00
C GLY A 87 -30.08 0.02 42.13
N VAL A 88 -30.23 -0.35 40.85
CA VAL A 88 -31.23 0.22 39.92
C VAL A 88 -32.39 -0.77 39.75
N ASP A 89 -33.60 -0.34 40.12
CA ASP A 89 -34.83 -1.12 39.92
C ASP A 89 -35.75 -0.46 38.90
N LEU A 90 -35.77 -0.98 37.66
CA LEU A 90 -36.59 -0.43 36.57
C LEU A 90 -38.11 -0.63 36.77
N THR A 91 -38.54 -1.36 37.81
CA THR A 91 -39.97 -1.47 38.15
C THR A 91 -40.47 -0.31 39.02
N THR A 92 -39.57 0.60 39.44
CA THR A 92 -39.86 1.73 40.32
C THR A 92 -39.53 3.09 39.65
N PRO A 93 -40.30 4.16 39.93
CA PRO A 93 -39.95 5.52 39.48
C PRO A 93 -38.57 6.00 39.97
N GLU A 94 -38.15 5.58 41.16
CA GLU A 94 -36.85 5.91 41.75
C GLU A 94 -35.71 5.32 40.93
N GLY A 95 -35.84 4.07 40.45
CA GLY A 95 -34.85 3.46 39.57
C GLY A 95 -34.72 4.19 38.24
N TRP A 96 -35.81 4.64 37.64
CA TRP A 96 -35.77 5.48 36.42
C TRP A 96 -35.12 6.85 36.67
N THR A 97 -35.33 7.43 37.85
CA THR A 97 -34.63 8.66 38.28
C THR A 97 -33.13 8.42 38.43
N GLN A 98 -32.70 7.22 38.84
CA GLN A 98 -31.28 6.89 38.85
C GLN A 98 -30.71 6.72 37.44
N VAL A 99 -31.42 6.04 36.54
CA VAL A 99 -30.99 5.83 35.15
C VAL A 99 -30.69 7.16 34.46
N SER A 100 -31.54 8.17 34.63
CA SER A 100 -31.36 9.49 34.00
C SER A 100 -30.16 10.29 34.52
N ASN A 101 -29.62 9.93 35.69
CA ASN A 101 -28.48 10.58 36.32
C ASN A 101 -27.16 9.78 36.16
N LEU A 102 -27.23 8.55 35.65
CA LEU A 102 -26.07 7.69 35.49
C LEU A 102 -25.38 7.94 34.14
N THR A 103 -24.06 7.96 34.20
CA THR A 103 -23.16 7.89 33.04
C THR A 103 -22.47 6.53 33.03
N PRO A 104 -21.93 6.06 31.88
CA PRO A 104 -21.11 4.85 31.82
C PRO A 104 -20.01 4.81 32.87
N ALA A 105 -19.31 5.94 33.08
CA ALA A 105 -18.25 6.07 34.09
C ALA A 105 -18.76 5.84 35.52
N THR A 106 -19.88 6.47 35.91
CA THR A 106 -20.46 6.28 37.25
C THR A 106 -21.10 4.91 37.44
N ALA A 107 -21.60 4.30 36.36
CA ALA A 107 -22.18 2.96 36.38
C ALA A 107 -21.11 1.87 36.57
N ALA A 108 -19.90 2.08 36.06
CA ALA A 108 -18.78 1.16 36.23
C ALA A 108 -18.41 0.90 37.71
N GLY A 109 -18.68 1.87 38.61
CA GLY A 109 -18.52 1.67 40.06
C GLY A 109 -19.62 0.84 40.72
N ARG A 110 -20.63 0.39 39.96
CA ARG A 110 -21.82 -0.33 40.44
C ARG A 110 -22.01 -1.66 39.73
N VAL A 111 -20.98 -2.26 39.13
CA VAL A 111 -21.09 -3.57 38.48
C VAL A 111 -20.33 -4.63 39.27
N ILE A 112 -20.75 -5.89 39.15
CA ILE A 112 -20.10 -7.04 39.76
C ILE A 112 -19.90 -8.16 38.73
N ALA A 113 -18.85 -8.96 38.88
CA ALA A 113 -18.52 -10.03 37.94
C ALA A 113 -19.63 -11.09 37.81
N ALA A 114 -20.36 -11.38 38.90
CA ALA A 114 -21.43 -12.38 38.91
C ALA A 114 -22.61 -12.01 38.00
N ASP A 115 -22.84 -10.73 37.75
CA ASP A 115 -23.91 -10.21 36.87
C ASP A 115 -23.33 -9.62 35.57
N THR A 116 -22.25 -10.21 35.06
CA THR A 116 -21.61 -9.80 33.81
C THR A 116 -21.71 -10.90 32.76
N PHE A 117 -22.20 -10.52 31.58
CA PHE A 117 -22.35 -11.40 30.43
C PHE A 117 -21.36 -11.00 29.35
N THR A 118 -20.84 -11.96 28.58
CA THR A 118 -19.89 -11.71 27.49
C THR A 118 -20.44 -12.23 26.17
N ALA A 119 -20.16 -11.54 25.08
CA ALA A 119 -20.46 -12.00 23.72
C ALA A 119 -19.40 -11.49 22.73
N THR A 120 -19.07 -12.29 21.73
CA THR A 120 -18.10 -11.94 20.68
C THR A 120 -18.81 -11.91 19.31
N THR A 121 -18.47 -10.92 18.48
CA THR A 121 -19.10 -10.75 17.17
C THR A 121 -18.65 -11.79 16.16
N GLY A 122 -19.60 -12.32 15.39
CA GLY A 122 -19.33 -13.20 14.25
C GLY A 122 -18.88 -12.43 13.00
N THR A 123 -18.75 -13.15 11.89
CA THR A 123 -18.36 -12.59 10.58
C THR A 123 -19.38 -11.60 10.02
N ASP A 124 -20.62 -11.66 10.48
CA ASP A 124 -21.71 -10.71 10.18
C ASP A 124 -21.71 -9.49 11.11
N GLY A 125 -20.76 -9.40 12.04
CA GLY A 125 -20.67 -8.33 13.02
C GLY A 125 -21.66 -8.48 14.18
N VAL A 126 -22.37 -9.61 14.30
CA VAL A 126 -23.43 -9.77 15.30
C VAL A 126 -22.91 -10.51 16.53
N ALA A 127 -23.22 -10.00 17.72
CA ALA A 127 -23.01 -10.71 18.99
C ALA A 127 -24.32 -10.76 19.79
N ARG A 128 -24.72 -11.96 20.24
CA ARG A 128 -25.88 -12.16 21.11
C ARG A 128 -25.41 -12.53 22.50
N PHE A 129 -25.84 -11.76 23.50
CA PHE A 129 -25.53 -12.07 24.90
C PHE A 129 -26.29 -13.29 25.39
N ASN A 130 -25.68 -14.02 26.33
CA ASN A 130 -26.25 -15.23 26.94
C ASN A 130 -26.73 -16.25 25.88
N SER A 131 -26.02 -16.37 24.75
CA SER A 131 -26.41 -17.24 23.63
C SER A 131 -27.81 -16.97 23.06
N GLY A 132 -28.36 -15.78 23.27
CA GLY A 132 -29.73 -15.41 22.87
C GLY A 132 -30.81 -15.75 23.91
N ASP A 133 -30.44 -16.28 25.08
CA ASP A 133 -31.37 -16.51 26.18
C ASP A 133 -31.66 -15.23 26.96
N THR A 134 -32.75 -15.25 27.75
CA THR A 134 -33.18 -14.09 28.52
C THR A 134 -32.10 -13.60 29.49
N LEU A 135 -31.91 -12.30 29.53
CA LEU A 135 -31.10 -11.60 30.51
C LEU A 135 -31.96 -11.10 31.69
N PRO A 136 -31.38 -10.91 32.89
CA PRO A 136 -32.09 -10.28 34.00
C PRO A 136 -32.63 -8.88 33.65
N LEU A 137 -33.77 -8.50 34.24
CA LEU A 137 -34.29 -7.13 34.14
C LEU A 137 -33.29 -6.14 34.79
N GLY A 138 -32.94 -5.07 34.08
CA GLY A 138 -32.07 -4.05 34.65
C GLY A 138 -31.44 -3.09 33.66
N LEU A 139 -30.66 -2.16 34.20
CA LEU A 139 -29.73 -1.33 33.47
C LEU A 139 -28.41 -2.08 33.30
N TYR A 140 -27.82 -2.04 32.12
CA TYR A 140 -26.55 -2.67 31.79
C TYR A 140 -25.55 -1.62 31.31
N LEU A 141 -24.30 -1.74 31.79
CA LEU A 141 -23.14 -1.11 31.20
C LEU A 141 -22.54 -2.04 30.15
N VAL A 142 -22.56 -1.61 28.91
CA VAL A 142 -21.97 -2.34 27.79
C VAL A 142 -20.60 -1.73 27.47
N THR A 143 -19.58 -2.58 27.46
CA THR A 143 -18.19 -2.19 27.22
C THR A 143 -17.57 -3.14 26.20
N GLU A 144 -16.88 -2.59 25.20
CA GLU A 144 -16.03 -3.36 24.31
C GLU A 144 -14.71 -3.66 25.02
N THR A 145 -14.47 -4.94 25.31
CA THR A 145 -13.32 -5.41 26.10
C THR A 145 -12.20 -5.98 25.23
N GLU A 146 -12.50 -6.29 23.97
CA GLU A 146 -11.51 -6.74 22.98
C GLU A 146 -11.87 -6.14 21.61
N LEU A 147 -10.87 -5.54 20.97
CA LEU A 147 -11.01 -4.91 19.66
C LEU A 147 -10.95 -5.94 18.54
N PRO A 148 -11.77 -5.79 17.48
CA PRO A 148 -11.48 -6.37 16.17
C PRO A 148 -10.06 -6.02 15.71
N ALA A 149 -9.42 -6.92 14.97
CA ALA A 149 -8.06 -6.71 14.47
C ALA A 149 -7.90 -5.42 13.63
N GLU A 150 -8.93 -5.04 12.88
CA GLU A 150 -8.95 -3.86 12.01
C GLU A 150 -9.32 -2.54 12.75
N ALA A 151 -9.70 -2.63 14.03
CA ALA A 151 -10.17 -1.49 14.80
C ALA A 151 -9.02 -0.71 15.44
N THR A 152 -8.98 0.59 15.18
CA THR A 152 -7.99 1.53 15.73
C THR A 152 -8.38 2.00 17.13
N ASN A 153 -9.68 2.23 17.37
CA ASN A 153 -10.24 2.69 18.65
C ASN A 153 -11.46 1.84 19.05
N PRO A 154 -11.69 1.64 20.35
CA PRO A 154 -12.89 0.96 20.84
C PRO A 154 -14.13 1.83 20.72
N SER A 155 -15.27 1.18 20.69
CA SER A 155 -16.56 1.85 20.85
C SER A 155 -16.63 2.44 22.25
N ALA A 156 -17.14 3.68 22.35
CA ALA A 156 -17.41 4.26 23.67
C ALA A 156 -18.36 3.37 24.49
N PRO A 157 -18.08 3.14 25.79
CA PRO A 157 -19.00 2.41 26.66
C PRO A 157 -20.36 3.12 26.73
N PHE A 158 -21.44 2.34 26.79
CA PHE A 158 -22.80 2.88 26.80
C PHE A 158 -23.71 2.13 27.77
N LEU A 159 -24.80 2.78 28.14
CA LEU A 159 -25.82 2.22 29.01
C LEU A 159 -27.03 1.76 28.19
N VAL A 160 -27.61 0.62 28.55
CA VAL A 160 -28.83 0.08 27.93
C VAL A 160 -29.75 -0.50 29.00
N THR A 161 -31.05 -0.25 28.93
CA THR A 161 -32.04 -0.89 29.79
C THR A 161 -32.65 -2.10 29.09
N LEU A 162 -32.86 -3.18 29.83
CA LEU A 162 -33.65 -4.33 29.39
C LEU A 162 -34.88 -4.43 30.30
N PRO A 163 -36.10 -4.10 29.80
CA PRO A 163 -36.43 -3.73 28.42
C PRO A 163 -36.09 -2.26 28.11
N PHE A 164 -36.06 -1.89 26.83
CA PHE A 164 -35.79 -0.52 26.38
C PHE A 164 -37.09 0.25 26.10
N PRO A 165 -37.28 1.47 26.63
CA PRO A 165 -38.48 2.26 26.36
C PRO A 165 -38.39 2.93 24.99
N THR A 166 -39.41 2.75 24.15
CA THR A 166 -39.59 3.56 22.95
C THR A 166 -40.37 4.82 23.29
N GLY A 167 -39.82 5.99 22.96
CA GLY A 167 -40.50 7.27 23.14
C GLY A 167 -41.65 7.49 22.14
N PRO A 168 -42.28 8.69 22.16
CA PRO A 168 -43.39 9.03 21.27
C PRO A 168 -43.03 9.00 19.78
N GLY A 169 -41.76 9.24 19.46
CA GLY A 169 -41.21 9.14 18.11
C GLY A 169 -40.57 7.79 17.76
N GLY A 170 -40.63 6.81 18.66
CA GLY A 170 -40.13 5.46 18.42
C GLY A 170 -41.08 4.64 17.55
N ALA A 171 -40.58 3.54 16.99
CA ALA A 171 -41.40 2.56 16.29
C ALA A 171 -41.12 1.18 16.90
N PRO A 172 -42.05 0.55 17.63
CA PRO A 172 -43.39 1.05 17.95
C PRO A 172 -43.34 2.24 18.92
N ALA A 173 -44.29 3.18 18.84
CA ALA A 173 -44.30 4.37 19.71
C ALA A 173 -44.84 4.04 21.11
N ASN A 174 -44.22 4.59 22.17
CA ASN A 174 -44.64 4.45 23.56
C ASN A 174 -44.82 2.98 24.03
N GLN A 175 -43.86 2.12 23.71
CA GLN A 175 -43.86 0.70 24.03
C GLN A 175 -42.52 0.26 24.66
N TRP A 176 -42.47 -0.99 25.12
CA TRP A 176 -41.26 -1.62 25.64
C TRP A 176 -40.67 -2.57 24.60
N VAL A 177 -39.39 -2.40 24.28
CA VAL A 177 -38.62 -3.34 23.47
C VAL A 177 -37.92 -4.33 24.39
N TYR A 178 -38.26 -5.60 24.27
CA TYR A 178 -37.64 -6.65 25.06
C TYR A 178 -36.48 -7.33 24.34
N ASP A 179 -36.52 -7.41 23.01
CA ASP A 179 -35.40 -7.81 22.17
C ASP A 179 -34.65 -6.56 21.69
N VAL A 180 -33.64 -6.16 22.45
CA VAL A 180 -32.96 -4.89 22.25
C VAL A 180 -31.75 -5.07 21.33
N HIS A 181 -31.69 -4.24 20.30
CA HIS A 181 -30.58 -4.18 19.35
C HIS A 181 -29.83 -2.86 19.46
N VAL A 182 -28.49 -2.93 19.40
CA VAL A 182 -27.61 -1.76 19.50
C VAL A 182 -26.50 -1.84 18.45
N TYR A 183 -25.98 -0.67 18.04
CA TYR A 183 -25.17 -0.51 16.84
C TYR A 183 -23.82 0.20 17.10
N PRO A 184 -22.96 -0.30 18.01
CA PRO A 184 -21.69 0.34 18.33
C PRO A 184 -20.69 0.27 17.16
N LYS A 185 -19.88 1.32 17.00
CA LYS A 185 -18.95 1.47 15.87
C LYS A 185 -17.52 1.71 16.30
N ASN A 186 -16.56 1.16 15.56
CA ASN A 186 -15.12 1.39 15.78
C ASN A 186 -14.55 2.21 14.65
N ALA A 187 -13.64 3.10 14.99
CA ALA A 187 -12.72 3.65 14.01
C ALA A 187 -11.87 2.51 13.41
N VAL A 188 -11.72 2.48 12.09
CA VAL A 188 -10.88 1.50 11.36
C VAL A 188 -9.90 2.21 10.45
N THR A 189 -8.89 1.49 9.98
CA THR A 189 -7.95 1.94 8.95
C THR A 189 -7.65 0.78 8.01
N ASP A 190 -7.39 1.09 6.76
CA ASP A 190 -6.91 0.14 5.76
C ASP A 190 -5.45 0.43 5.43
N LEU A 191 -4.70 -0.60 5.01
CA LEU A 191 -3.34 -0.47 4.50
C LEU A 191 -3.25 -1.03 3.08
N THR A 192 -2.52 -0.35 2.21
CA THR A 192 -2.18 -0.86 0.88
C THR A 192 -0.70 -0.67 0.58
N LYS A 193 -0.15 -1.55 -0.25
CA LYS A 193 1.20 -1.43 -0.79
C LYS A 193 1.19 -1.73 -2.27
N THR A 194 1.62 -0.77 -3.08
CA THR A 194 1.59 -0.88 -4.54
C THR A 194 2.91 -0.43 -5.15
N ARG A 195 3.28 -1.04 -6.27
CA ARG A 195 4.39 -0.55 -7.09
C ARG A 195 3.95 0.69 -7.84
N VAL A 196 4.73 1.77 -7.73
CA VAL A 196 4.53 3.00 -8.50
C VAL A 196 5.30 2.87 -9.81
N PRO A 197 4.64 2.92 -10.98
CA PRO A 197 5.33 2.97 -12.26
C PRO A 197 6.12 4.28 -12.39
N ALA A 198 7.34 4.18 -12.92
CA ALA A 198 8.10 5.36 -13.27
C ALA A 198 7.35 6.18 -14.36
N PRO A 199 7.36 7.52 -14.29
CA PRO A 199 6.78 8.34 -15.37
C PRO A 199 7.44 8.03 -16.71
N ALA A 200 6.66 7.96 -17.78
CA ALA A 200 7.17 7.65 -19.12
C ALA A 200 8.27 8.64 -19.52
N ASN A 201 9.33 8.14 -20.16
CA ASN A 201 10.49 8.92 -20.62
C ASN A 201 11.27 9.67 -19.50
N SER A 202 11.01 9.38 -18.23
CA SER A 202 11.76 9.96 -17.10
C SER A 202 13.14 9.32 -16.92
N VAL A 203 13.97 9.94 -16.09
CA VAL A 203 15.23 9.31 -15.62
C VAL A 203 14.92 8.00 -14.89
N GLU A 204 13.87 7.97 -14.06
CA GLU A 204 13.48 6.77 -13.31
C GLU A 204 13.08 5.62 -14.24
N ALA A 205 12.34 5.89 -15.32
CA ALA A 205 11.98 4.86 -16.30
C ALA A 205 13.20 4.26 -17.01
N ARG A 206 14.25 5.07 -17.21
CA ARG A 206 15.53 4.62 -17.80
C ARG A 206 16.43 3.90 -16.80
N ASN A 207 16.06 3.85 -15.53
CA ASN A 207 16.76 3.07 -14.51
C ASN A 207 15.81 1.96 -14.04
N PRO A 208 15.65 0.87 -14.82
CA PRO A 208 14.67 -0.17 -14.55
C PRO A 208 15.02 -1.04 -13.34
N ASP A 209 16.20 -0.83 -12.75
CA ASP A 209 16.59 -1.38 -11.44
C ASP A 209 16.03 -0.55 -10.26
N LEU A 210 15.48 0.64 -10.51
CA LEU A 210 14.78 1.42 -9.48
C LEU A 210 13.35 0.91 -9.29
N ILE A 211 13.02 0.65 -8.02
CA ILE A 211 11.70 0.19 -7.61
C ILE A 211 11.15 1.18 -6.59
N ARG A 212 10.00 1.77 -6.93
CA ARG A 212 9.25 2.66 -6.05
C ARG A 212 8.00 1.99 -5.53
N TRP A 213 7.83 2.00 -4.22
CA TRP A 213 6.63 1.57 -3.54
C TRP A 213 5.82 2.77 -3.07
N ALA A 214 4.49 2.65 -3.09
CA ALA A 214 3.56 3.50 -2.37
C ALA A 214 2.87 2.64 -1.31
N ILE A 215 3.03 3.02 -0.05
CA ILE A 215 2.35 2.44 1.10
C ILE A 215 1.35 3.49 1.57
N ALA A 216 0.07 3.19 1.45
CA ALA A 216 -0.99 4.13 1.80
C ALA A 216 -1.85 3.56 2.92
N SER A 217 -2.19 4.40 3.89
CA SER A 217 -3.09 4.07 4.97
C SER A 217 -4.04 5.22 5.27
N ASP A 218 -5.28 4.86 5.54
CA ASP A 218 -6.37 5.81 5.75
C ASP A 218 -6.27 6.42 7.15
N VAL A 219 -6.53 7.71 7.26
CA VAL A 219 -6.70 8.38 8.55
C VAL A 219 -8.07 7.96 9.11
N PRO A 220 -8.12 7.27 10.28
CA PRO A 220 -9.37 6.73 10.79
C PRO A 220 -10.40 7.83 11.06
N THR A 221 -11.68 7.51 10.82
CA THR A 221 -12.79 8.33 11.32
C THR A 221 -12.99 8.01 12.79
N LEU A 222 -12.85 9.01 13.66
CA LEU A 222 -12.85 8.87 15.11
C LEU A 222 -14.21 9.27 15.70
N ALA A 223 -14.63 8.60 16.78
CA ALA A 223 -15.78 9.06 17.54
C ALA A 223 -15.46 10.38 18.26
N ALA A 224 -16.51 11.11 18.64
CA ALA A 224 -16.32 12.38 19.35
C ALA A 224 -15.62 12.15 20.70
N GLY A 225 -14.45 12.78 20.88
CA GLY A 225 -13.63 12.65 22.08
C GLY A 225 -12.50 11.62 21.99
N ASP A 226 -12.48 10.78 20.95
CA ASP A 226 -11.39 9.86 20.69
C ASP A 226 -10.16 10.58 20.15
N THR A 227 -8.98 10.02 20.41
CA THR A 227 -7.69 10.55 19.99
C THR A 227 -7.00 9.63 18.99
N LEU A 228 -6.12 10.24 18.18
CA LEU A 228 -5.15 9.54 17.36
C LEU A 228 -3.78 9.63 18.06
N ASP A 229 -3.41 8.57 18.75
CA ASP A 229 -2.23 8.52 19.62
C ASP A 229 -1.01 7.94 18.91
N THR A 230 -1.22 7.05 17.93
CA THR A 230 -0.15 6.49 17.11
C THR A 230 -0.58 6.42 15.64
N PHE A 231 0.36 6.75 14.75
CA PHE A 231 0.23 6.53 13.31
C PHE A 231 1.64 6.29 12.75
N THR A 232 1.92 5.04 12.39
CA THR A 232 3.22 4.61 11.86
C THR A 232 3.03 3.75 10.63
N LEU A 233 3.82 4.01 9.58
CA LEU A 233 3.95 3.13 8.42
C LEU A 233 5.39 2.63 8.32
N THR A 234 5.58 1.32 8.20
CA THR A 234 6.90 0.71 8.06
C THR A 234 6.98 -0.11 6.77
N ASP A 235 7.98 0.17 5.94
CA ASP A 235 8.39 -0.67 4.81
C ASP A 235 9.57 -1.54 5.23
N THR A 236 9.42 -2.87 5.23
CA THR A 236 10.51 -3.80 5.54
C THR A 236 11.10 -4.33 4.25
N LEU A 237 12.22 -3.73 3.82
CA LEU A 237 12.82 -4.05 2.53
C LEU A 237 13.48 -5.44 2.54
N PRO A 238 13.13 -6.31 1.58
CA PRO A 238 13.74 -7.63 1.46
C PRO A 238 15.21 -7.51 1.01
N ALA A 239 15.96 -8.60 1.05
CA ALA A 239 17.39 -8.61 0.73
C ALA A 239 17.68 -8.17 -0.72
N GLU A 240 16.72 -8.37 -1.62
CA GLU A 240 16.80 -8.02 -3.03
C GLU A 240 16.67 -6.52 -3.29
N LEU A 241 16.24 -5.71 -2.32
CA LEU A 241 16.05 -4.26 -2.46
C LEU A 241 16.96 -3.49 -1.51
N ASN A 242 17.82 -2.63 -2.04
CA ASN A 242 18.55 -1.65 -1.23
C ASN A 242 17.80 -0.32 -1.17
N TYR A 243 17.64 0.23 0.03
CA TYR A 243 17.08 1.56 0.22
C TYR A 243 17.95 2.63 -0.47
N LEU A 244 17.30 3.59 -1.12
CA LEU A 244 17.97 4.74 -1.70
C LEU A 244 17.50 6.03 -0.99
N PRO A 245 18.29 6.56 -0.04
CA PRO A 245 17.96 7.82 0.62
C PRO A 245 17.94 8.98 -0.39
N THR A 246 18.83 8.93 -1.38
CA THR A 246 18.87 9.83 -2.52
C THR A 246 18.82 9.01 -3.81
N GLY A 247 17.89 9.34 -4.70
CA GLY A 247 17.85 8.77 -6.05
C GLY A 247 18.91 9.41 -6.98
N PRO A 248 19.08 8.88 -8.21
CA PRO A 248 19.82 9.57 -9.26
C PRO A 248 19.27 10.99 -9.51
N THR A 249 20.11 11.88 -10.06
CA THR A 249 19.66 13.23 -10.45
C THR A 249 18.43 13.17 -11.35
N GLY A 250 17.37 13.91 -11.00
CA GLY A 250 16.10 13.90 -11.72
C GLY A 250 15.11 12.80 -11.28
N VAL A 251 15.47 12.01 -10.25
CA VAL A 251 14.58 11.06 -9.59
C VAL A 251 14.27 11.57 -8.18
N ALA A 252 12.99 11.67 -7.84
CA ALA A 252 12.56 12.09 -6.51
C ALA A 252 12.99 11.05 -5.44
N PRO A 253 13.42 11.46 -4.25
CA PRO A 253 13.72 10.52 -3.16
C PRO A 253 12.45 9.84 -2.64
N SER A 254 12.59 9.05 -1.58
CA SER A 254 11.46 8.64 -0.74
C SER A 254 10.77 9.88 -0.16
N GLY A 255 9.45 9.82 0.03
CA GLY A 255 8.68 10.99 0.47
C GLY A 255 7.33 10.63 1.06
N VAL A 256 6.70 11.60 1.72
CA VAL A 256 5.43 11.44 2.41
C VAL A 256 4.43 12.44 1.86
N THR A 257 3.24 11.96 1.49
CA THR A 257 2.12 12.77 1.04
C THR A 257 0.93 12.53 1.97
N ILE A 258 0.27 13.60 2.39
CA ILE A 258 -0.96 13.55 3.18
C ILE A 258 -2.04 14.25 2.37
N ALA A 259 -3.22 13.66 2.29
CA ALA A 259 -4.40 14.25 1.66
C ALA A 259 -5.59 14.21 2.62
N ASN A 260 -6.50 15.19 2.50
CA ASN A 260 -7.78 15.14 3.20
C ASN A 260 -8.75 14.17 2.50
N ALA A 261 -9.95 13.97 3.07
CA ALA A 261 -10.98 13.10 2.50
C ALA A 261 -11.46 13.49 1.09
N ALA A 262 -11.16 14.71 0.62
CA ALA A 262 -11.43 15.15 -0.74
C ALA A 262 -10.27 14.89 -1.71
N GLY A 263 -9.19 14.22 -1.26
CA GLY A 263 -7.99 13.95 -2.06
C GLY A 263 -7.08 15.18 -2.25
N ILE A 264 -7.31 16.26 -1.50
CA ILE A 264 -6.50 17.48 -1.59
C ILE A 264 -5.28 17.35 -0.68
N ALA A 265 -4.10 17.52 -1.25
CA ALA A 265 -2.84 17.45 -0.52
C ALA A 265 -2.75 18.52 0.58
N VAL A 266 -2.32 18.10 1.76
CA VAL A 266 -2.08 18.96 2.93
C VAL A 266 -0.61 18.90 3.29
N ASN A 267 0.02 20.05 3.47
CA ASN A 267 1.45 20.12 3.73
C ASN A 267 1.79 19.71 5.17
N PHE A 268 2.65 18.71 5.33
CA PHE A 268 3.28 18.33 6.61
C PHE A 268 4.80 18.45 6.47
N VAL A 269 5.44 18.85 7.57
CA VAL A 269 6.86 19.19 7.63
C VAL A 269 7.62 18.08 8.35
N ALA A 270 8.59 17.47 7.65
CA ALA A 270 9.50 16.50 8.25
C ALA A 270 10.27 17.10 9.44
N GLY A 271 10.44 16.32 10.50
CA GLY A 271 11.05 16.72 11.78
C GLY A 271 10.10 17.47 12.72
N THR A 272 9.00 18.06 12.22
CA THR A 272 7.99 18.72 13.05
C THR A 272 6.75 17.86 13.21
N ASP A 273 6.14 17.44 12.09
CA ASP A 273 4.90 16.67 12.10
C ASP A 273 5.16 15.16 12.00
N TYR A 274 6.26 14.76 11.38
CA TYR A 274 6.63 13.35 11.25
C TYR A 274 8.14 13.18 11.13
N THR A 275 8.63 11.98 11.41
CA THR A 275 9.98 11.54 11.09
C THR A 275 9.95 10.40 10.07
N LEU A 276 10.94 10.37 9.18
CA LEU A 276 11.17 9.27 8.24
C LEU A 276 12.58 8.74 8.46
N VAL A 277 12.72 7.50 8.92
CA VAL A 277 14.00 6.92 9.32
C VAL A 277 14.22 5.59 8.61
N TYR A 278 15.43 5.35 8.12
CA TYR A 278 15.86 4.05 7.66
C TYR A 278 16.80 3.41 8.69
N ASP A 279 16.47 2.22 9.15
CA ASP A 279 17.33 1.38 9.98
C ASP A 279 17.94 0.28 9.11
N ALA A 280 19.27 0.29 8.98
CA ALA A 280 20.01 -0.66 8.15
C ALA A 280 20.06 -2.09 8.74
N ILE A 281 19.88 -2.25 10.05
CA ILE A 281 19.89 -3.55 10.73
C ILE A 281 18.58 -4.29 10.44
N THR A 282 17.46 -3.62 10.67
CA THR A 282 16.11 -4.18 10.43
C THR A 282 15.68 -4.04 8.97
N ARG A 283 16.37 -3.21 8.18
CA ARG A 283 16.03 -2.82 6.80
C ARG A 283 14.67 -2.12 6.69
N ASN A 284 14.25 -1.47 7.77
CA ASN A 284 12.98 -0.79 7.87
C ASN A 284 13.09 0.67 7.45
N VAL A 285 12.18 1.12 6.59
CA VAL A 285 11.90 2.54 6.35
C VAL A 285 10.62 2.88 7.11
N THR A 286 10.74 3.63 8.20
CA THR A 286 9.64 3.91 9.12
C THR A 286 9.27 5.39 9.09
N LEU A 287 8.01 5.65 8.73
CA LEU A 287 7.32 6.92 8.91
C LEU A 287 6.59 6.90 10.25
N THR A 288 6.89 7.85 11.14
CA THR A 288 6.23 8.02 12.44
C THR A 288 5.76 9.45 12.59
N PHE A 289 4.48 9.66 12.90
CA PHE A 289 3.95 10.99 13.21
C PHE A 289 4.34 11.42 14.64
N THR A 290 4.70 12.69 14.80
CA THR A 290 4.95 13.29 16.12
C THR A 290 3.62 13.65 16.79
N PRO A 291 3.58 13.97 18.09
CA PRO A 291 2.37 14.47 18.73
C PRO A 291 1.73 15.67 18.02
N THR A 292 2.56 16.59 17.49
CA THR A 292 2.09 17.72 16.69
C THR A 292 1.46 17.26 15.37
N GLY A 293 2.10 16.32 14.67
CA GLY A 293 1.55 15.79 13.43
C GLY A 293 0.26 14.99 13.64
N LEU A 294 0.18 14.19 14.70
CA LEU A 294 -1.02 13.43 15.07
C LEU A 294 -2.22 14.36 15.34
N THR A 295 -1.99 15.47 16.06
CA THR A 295 -3.02 16.49 16.30
C THR A 295 -3.55 17.11 15.01
N ARG A 296 -2.68 17.29 14.01
CA ARG A 296 -3.09 17.80 12.69
C ARG A 296 -3.79 16.73 11.87
N LEU A 297 -3.28 15.50 11.93
CA LEU A 297 -3.80 14.35 11.20
C LEU A 297 -5.21 13.98 11.68
N SER A 298 -5.50 14.10 12.98
CA SER A 298 -6.85 13.89 13.53
C SER A 298 -7.89 14.88 13.01
N GLY A 299 -7.47 16.00 12.42
CA GLY A 299 -8.33 16.94 11.69
C GLY A 299 -8.61 16.55 10.24
N LEU A 300 -8.00 15.48 9.75
CA LEU A 300 -8.07 15.00 8.36
C LEU A 300 -8.69 13.60 8.26
N GLN A 301 -9.64 13.27 9.14
CA GLN A 301 -10.34 11.99 9.17
C GLN A 301 -10.92 11.61 7.81
N GLY A 302 -10.76 10.35 7.42
CA GLY A 302 -11.12 9.83 6.10
C GLY A 302 -10.19 10.28 4.96
N GLY A 303 -9.11 11.00 5.27
CA GLY A 303 -8.01 11.28 4.34
C GLY A 303 -6.98 10.17 4.28
N ASP A 304 -5.90 10.38 3.52
CA ASP A 304 -4.87 9.38 3.26
C ASP A 304 -3.48 9.85 3.67
N VAL A 305 -2.69 8.93 4.24
CA VAL A 305 -1.24 9.07 4.38
C VAL A 305 -0.57 8.11 3.42
N THR A 306 0.28 8.62 2.53
CA THR A 306 1.08 7.80 1.60
C THR A 306 2.57 7.99 1.85
N LEU A 307 3.26 6.91 2.22
CA LEU A 307 4.71 6.79 2.22
C LEU A 307 5.17 6.23 0.87
N THR A 308 6.01 6.98 0.15
CA THR A 308 6.71 6.47 -1.04
C THR A 308 8.14 6.09 -0.68
N VAL A 309 8.56 4.88 -1.07
CA VAL A 309 9.89 4.34 -0.79
C VAL A 309 10.61 4.06 -2.10
N LEU A 310 11.71 4.77 -2.34
CA LEU A 310 12.62 4.49 -3.45
C LEU A 310 13.67 3.47 -3.02
N SER A 311 13.81 2.42 -3.81
CA SER A 311 14.81 1.37 -3.63
C SER A 311 15.44 0.99 -4.96
N ARG A 312 16.54 0.26 -4.91
CA ARG A 312 17.20 -0.38 -6.05
C ARG A 312 17.19 -1.88 -5.89
N ALA A 313 16.74 -2.60 -6.90
CA ALA A 313 16.89 -4.04 -6.99
C ALA A 313 18.38 -4.40 -7.17
N VAL A 314 18.86 -5.35 -6.35
CA VAL A 314 20.25 -5.82 -6.33
C VAL A 314 20.39 -7.32 -6.54
N ALA A 315 19.28 -8.05 -6.58
CA ALA A 315 19.24 -9.47 -6.91
C ALA A 315 17.91 -9.83 -7.60
N ILE A 316 17.90 -10.99 -8.26
CA ILE A 316 16.74 -11.54 -8.97
C ILE A 316 16.36 -12.85 -8.29
N PRO A 317 15.19 -12.92 -7.67
CA PRO A 317 14.65 -14.19 -7.16
C PRO A 317 14.50 -15.21 -8.29
N ALA A 318 14.56 -16.51 -7.96
CA ALA A 318 14.46 -17.58 -8.96
C ALA A 318 13.17 -17.54 -9.79
N ASN A 319 12.06 -17.10 -9.17
CA ASN A 319 10.77 -16.90 -9.83
C ASN A 319 10.65 -15.53 -10.53
N GLY A 320 11.67 -14.67 -10.45
CA GLY A 320 11.66 -13.33 -11.00
C GLY A 320 10.77 -12.33 -10.27
N ILE A 321 10.26 -12.63 -9.07
CA ILE A 321 9.34 -11.77 -8.33
C ILE A 321 9.95 -11.35 -7.00
N ILE A 322 10.15 -10.06 -6.81
CA ILE A 322 10.52 -9.47 -5.52
C ILE A 322 9.23 -9.14 -4.77
N THR A 323 9.04 -9.73 -3.60
CA THR A 323 7.93 -9.40 -2.68
C THR A 323 8.46 -8.50 -1.57
N ASN A 324 7.75 -7.40 -1.31
CA ASN A 324 8.09 -6.42 -0.29
C ASN A 324 6.92 -6.26 0.70
N THR A 325 7.20 -6.09 1.98
CA THR A 325 6.18 -6.06 3.05
C THR A 325 6.04 -4.66 3.62
N ALA A 326 4.83 -4.28 4.02
CA ALA A 326 4.60 -3.09 4.82
C ALA A 326 3.66 -3.39 5.98
N THR A 327 3.86 -2.67 7.08
CA THR A 327 3.04 -2.75 8.28
C THR A 327 2.61 -1.34 8.68
N SER A 328 1.34 -1.18 9.07
CA SER A 328 0.82 0.02 9.73
C SER A 328 0.57 -0.28 11.19
N VAL A 329 0.79 0.73 12.03
CA VAL A 329 0.33 0.73 13.43
C VAL A 329 -0.41 2.03 13.65
N VAL A 330 -1.72 1.92 13.87
CA VAL A 330 -2.62 3.05 14.09
C VAL A 330 -3.45 2.78 15.32
N ASN A 331 -3.14 3.49 16.40
CA ASN A 331 -3.65 3.22 17.75
C ASN A 331 -3.55 1.72 18.11
N GLY A 332 -4.69 1.06 18.34
CA GLY A 332 -4.76 -0.36 18.67
C GLY A 332 -4.66 -1.32 17.48
N ALA A 333 -4.73 -0.82 16.24
CA ALA A 333 -4.70 -1.65 15.03
C ALA A 333 -3.26 -1.87 14.54
N THR A 334 -2.99 -3.09 14.08
CA THR A 334 -1.79 -3.42 13.30
C THR A 334 -2.22 -4.18 12.05
N ASP A 335 -1.93 -3.63 10.88
CA ASP A 335 -2.20 -4.28 9.60
C ASP A 335 -0.88 -4.55 8.86
N THR A 336 -0.83 -5.62 8.08
CA THR A 336 0.36 -6.00 7.31
C THR A 336 -0.04 -6.47 5.91
N VAL A 337 0.57 -5.86 4.91
CA VAL A 337 0.33 -6.15 3.50
C VAL A 337 1.63 -6.41 2.76
N THR A 338 1.52 -7.10 1.63
CA THR A 338 2.65 -7.32 0.71
C THR A 338 2.36 -6.70 -0.65
N GLY A 339 3.41 -6.26 -1.32
CA GLY A 339 3.39 -5.85 -2.71
C GLY A 339 4.48 -6.61 -3.47
N SER A 340 4.26 -6.89 -4.75
CA SER A 340 5.22 -7.65 -5.57
C SER A 340 5.59 -6.89 -6.83
N THR A 341 6.85 -7.01 -7.25
CA THR A 341 7.36 -6.48 -8.52
C THR A 341 8.09 -7.57 -9.29
N PRO A 342 7.82 -7.73 -10.58
CA PRO A 342 8.60 -8.63 -11.41
C PRO A 342 9.92 -7.96 -11.81
N ILE A 343 10.97 -8.76 -11.92
CA ILE A 343 12.30 -8.37 -12.37
C ILE A 343 12.86 -9.47 -13.26
N GLY A 344 13.55 -9.09 -14.33
CA GLY A 344 14.16 -10.00 -15.29
C GLY A 344 15.64 -9.70 -15.50
N GLN A 345 16.29 -10.60 -16.23
CA GLN A 345 17.65 -10.47 -16.74
C GLN A 345 17.64 -10.70 -18.24
N LEU A 346 18.22 -9.77 -19.00
CA LEU A 346 18.39 -9.89 -20.45
C LEU A 346 19.82 -10.34 -20.77
N THR A 347 19.94 -11.33 -21.65
CA THR A 347 21.21 -11.84 -22.12
C THR A 347 21.38 -11.54 -23.61
N VAL A 348 22.56 -11.06 -23.98
CA VAL A 348 22.94 -10.81 -25.38
C VAL A 348 24.05 -11.77 -25.77
N PHE A 349 23.95 -12.36 -26.96
CA PHE A 349 24.94 -13.27 -27.52
C PHE A 349 25.44 -12.78 -28.87
N SER A 350 26.73 -12.51 -28.96
CA SER A 350 27.44 -12.14 -30.18
C SER A 350 28.21 -13.33 -30.71
N PHE A 351 28.01 -13.63 -31.98
CA PHE A 351 28.64 -14.78 -32.62
C PHE A 351 28.89 -14.53 -34.11
N GLN A 352 29.80 -15.31 -34.67
CA GLN A 352 29.90 -15.54 -36.10
C GLN A 352 29.28 -16.90 -36.42
N SER A 353 28.56 -17.00 -37.54
CA SER A 353 28.13 -18.28 -38.10
C SER A 353 28.96 -18.60 -39.34
N GLU A 354 29.63 -19.74 -39.35
CA GLU A 354 30.28 -20.26 -40.56
C GLU A 354 29.97 -21.74 -40.69
N ASN A 355 29.41 -22.14 -41.84
CA ASN A 355 29.01 -23.54 -42.11
C ASN A 355 28.13 -24.17 -41.01
N GLY A 356 27.26 -23.36 -40.38
CA GLY A 356 26.40 -23.80 -39.29
C GLY A 356 27.09 -23.94 -37.92
N VAL A 357 28.38 -23.62 -37.83
CA VAL A 357 29.11 -23.56 -36.57
C VAL A 357 29.06 -22.13 -36.03
N ARG A 358 28.55 -21.98 -34.80
CA ARG A 358 28.47 -20.70 -34.10
C ARG A 358 29.71 -20.50 -33.25
N THR A 359 30.51 -19.50 -33.57
CA THR A 359 31.70 -19.12 -32.81
C THR A 359 31.42 -17.88 -31.98
N PRO A 360 31.54 -17.93 -30.64
CA PRO A 360 31.28 -16.78 -29.76
C PRO A 360 32.29 -15.66 -29.96
N LEU A 361 31.83 -14.40 -29.85
CA LEU A 361 32.67 -13.20 -30.06
C LEU A 361 32.70 -12.28 -28.84
N ALA A 362 33.89 -12.09 -28.28
CA ALA A 362 34.15 -11.15 -27.19
C ALA A 362 34.34 -9.72 -27.70
N GLY A 363 34.04 -8.73 -26.85
CA GLY A 363 34.34 -7.33 -27.11
C GLY A 363 33.27 -6.55 -27.88
N ALA A 364 32.12 -7.16 -28.22
CA ALA A 364 30.96 -6.41 -28.72
C ALA A 364 30.39 -5.55 -27.59
N VAL A 365 30.06 -4.28 -27.86
CA VAL A 365 29.51 -3.34 -26.89
C VAL A 365 28.07 -2.99 -27.24
N TYR A 366 27.18 -3.18 -26.27
CA TYR A 366 25.74 -2.94 -26.41
C TYR A 366 25.24 -1.84 -25.48
N GLU A 367 24.25 -1.09 -25.96
CA GLU A 367 23.39 -0.22 -25.18
C GLU A 367 21.93 -0.70 -25.30
N VAL A 368 21.11 -0.41 -24.28
CA VAL A 368 19.69 -0.80 -24.23
C VAL A 368 18.82 0.46 -24.16
N PHE A 369 17.70 0.48 -24.86
CA PHE A 369 16.82 1.65 -24.96
C PHE A 369 15.36 1.27 -24.73
N LEU A 370 14.57 2.22 -24.20
CA LEU A 370 13.14 2.03 -23.96
C LEU A 370 12.29 2.16 -25.22
N ASN A 371 12.79 2.85 -26.25
CA ASN A 371 12.05 3.11 -27.47
C ASN A 371 12.98 3.19 -28.69
N GLN A 372 12.41 3.01 -29.87
CA GLN A 372 13.13 2.95 -31.13
C GLN A 372 13.80 4.28 -31.52
N ASN A 373 13.17 5.42 -31.19
CA ASN A 373 13.70 6.72 -31.56
C ASN A 373 15.01 7.01 -30.81
N ASP A 374 15.03 6.76 -29.50
CA ASP A 374 16.23 6.88 -28.68
C ASP A 374 17.30 5.88 -29.12
N ALA A 375 16.91 4.65 -29.47
CA ALA A 375 17.81 3.66 -30.03
C ALA A 375 18.43 4.13 -31.36
N ASN A 376 17.65 4.70 -32.29
CA ASN A 376 18.13 5.23 -33.57
C ASN A 376 19.11 6.40 -33.37
N LEU A 377 18.77 7.32 -32.47
CA LEU A 377 19.57 8.53 -32.20
C LEU A 377 20.76 8.28 -31.27
N GLY A 378 20.83 7.12 -30.59
CA GLY A 378 21.89 6.82 -29.63
C GLY A 378 21.84 7.73 -28.41
N GLN A 379 20.64 8.04 -27.94
CA GLN A 379 20.42 8.96 -26.82
C GLN A 379 19.61 8.29 -25.73
N ASN A 380 19.76 8.76 -24.49
CA ASN A 380 18.97 8.29 -23.36
C ASN A 380 18.98 6.75 -23.15
N PRO A 381 20.15 6.06 -23.20
CA PRO A 381 20.19 4.64 -22.90
C PRO A 381 19.70 4.35 -21.48
N VAL A 382 19.24 3.12 -21.30
CA VAL A 382 18.97 2.51 -20.01
C VAL A 382 20.24 2.54 -19.18
N SER A 383 20.10 2.84 -17.89
CA SER A 383 21.16 2.81 -16.91
C SER A 383 20.81 1.84 -15.80
N ILE A 384 21.67 0.85 -15.55
CA ILE A 384 21.52 -0.04 -14.38
C ILE A 384 22.69 0.27 -13.46
N ASN A 385 22.39 0.83 -12.27
CA ASN A 385 23.39 1.27 -11.32
C ASN A 385 24.51 2.17 -11.94
N GLY A 386 24.14 3.02 -12.90
CA GLY A 386 25.06 3.91 -13.61
C GLY A 386 25.81 3.28 -14.79
N ILE A 387 25.61 1.99 -15.07
CA ILE A 387 26.20 1.29 -16.23
C ILE A 387 25.26 1.50 -17.42
N LEU A 388 25.83 1.96 -18.54
CA LEU A 388 25.12 2.21 -19.81
C LEU A 388 25.54 1.26 -20.92
N ASN A 389 26.77 0.73 -20.84
CA ASN A 389 27.40 -0.08 -21.87
C ASN A 389 27.71 -1.46 -21.32
N TRP A 390 27.38 -2.50 -22.08
CA TRP A 390 27.58 -3.90 -21.73
C TRP A 390 28.44 -4.58 -22.79
N THR A 391 29.55 -5.19 -22.38
CA THR A 391 30.53 -5.79 -23.30
C THR A 391 30.51 -7.30 -23.21
N THR A 392 30.51 -8.00 -24.35
CA THR A 392 30.57 -9.47 -24.38
C THR A 392 31.89 -10.01 -23.89
N GLU A 393 31.81 -11.07 -23.08
CA GLU A 393 32.95 -11.79 -22.55
C GLU A 393 33.47 -12.84 -23.54
N ALA A 394 34.47 -13.64 -23.12
CA ALA A 394 35.11 -14.67 -23.95
C ALA A 394 34.14 -15.71 -24.54
N ASN A 395 33.00 -15.95 -23.86
CA ASN A 395 31.94 -16.84 -24.31
C ASN A 395 30.94 -16.16 -25.28
N GLY A 396 31.21 -14.92 -25.69
CA GLY A 396 30.35 -14.15 -26.59
C GLY A 396 29.09 -13.62 -25.93
N ILE A 397 28.96 -13.74 -24.61
CA ILE A 397 27.75 -13.39 -23.88
C ILE A 397 27.99 -12.15 -23.01
N VAL A 398 26.97 -11.32 -22.88
CA VAL A 398 26.85 -10.35 -21.79
C VAL A 398 25.46 -10.37 -21.18
N ALA A 399 25.40 -10.27 -19.85
CA ALA A 399 24.15 -10.14 -19.11
C ALA A 399 23.89 -8.66 -18.77
N ILE A 400 22.71 -8.19 -19.14
CA ILE A 400 22.09 -6.96 -18.62
C ILE A 400 21.25 -7.38 -17.41
N PRO A 401 21.76 -7.12 -16.18
CA PRO A 401 21.41 -7.95 -15.04
C PRO A 401 19.98 -7.73 -14.57
N ILE A 402 19.63 -6.54 -14.07
CA ILE A 402 18.39 -6.28 -13.34
C ILE A 402 17.55 -5.29 -14.12
N ILE A 403 16.47 -5.78 -14.74
CA ILE A 403 15.63 -4.99 -15.63
C ILE A 403 14.15 -5.34 -15.40
N THR A 404 13.30 -4.33 -15.21
CA THR A 404 11.85 -4.54 -15.13
C THR A 404 11.31 -5.07 -16.46
N PRO A 405 10.34 -6.01 -16.44
CA PRO A 405 9.72 -6.50 -17.66
C PRO A 405 9.15 -5.39 -18.54
N GLY A 406 9.26 -5.57 -19.85
CA GLY A 406 8.87 -4.56 -20.83
C GLY A 406 9.49 -4.80 -22.20
N ASN A 407 9.18 -3.91 -23.14
CA ASN A 407 9.79 -3.91 -24.46
C ASN A 407 11.03 -3.02 -24.46
N TYR A 408 12.10 -3.50 -25.07
CA TYR A 408 13.38 -2.81 -25.15
C TYR A 408 13.95 -2.92 -26.57
N TYR A 409 14.89 -2.04 -26.88
CA TYR A 409 15.72 -2.11 -28.07
C TYR A 409 17.16 -2.29 -27.62
N VAL A 410 17.79 -3.39 -28.02
CA VAL A 410 19.22 -3.63 -27.83
C VAL A 410 19.92 -3.14 -29.08
N ARG A 411 20.89 -2.24 -28.94
CA ARG A 411 21.67 -1.71 -30.06
C ARG A 411 23.15 -1.99 -29.83
N GLU A 412 23.79 -2.52 -30.85
CA GLU A 412 25.24 -2.65 -30.88
C GLU A 412 25.89 -1.31 -31.24
N ILE A 413 26.86 -0.89 -30.44
CA ILE A 413 27.58 0.37 -30.60
C ILE A 413 28.99 0.12 -31.13
N THR A 414 29.62 -0.99 -30.75
CA THR A 414 30.96 -1.35 -31.18
C THR A 414 31.02 -2.84 -31.46
N PRO A 415 31.33 -3.27 -32.69
CA PRO A 415 31.48 -4.68 -33.01
C PRO A 415 32.75 -5.28 -32.42
N PRO A 416 32.84 -6.62 -32.30
CA PRO A 416 34.07 -7.32 -31.97
C PRO A 416 35.22 -6.94 -32.93
N ALA A 417 36.45 -6.99 -32.43
CA ALA A 417 37.62 -6.68 -33.24
C ALA A 417 37.70 -7.60 -34.48
N GLY A 418 37.80 -7.00 -35.67
CA GLY A 418 37.84 -7.73 -36.94
C GLY A 418 36.46 -8.08 -37.53
N TYR A 419 35.37 -7.61 -36.93
CA TYR A 419 34.01 -7.84 -37.39
C TYR A 419 33.31 -6.54 -37.81
N GLN A 420 32.34 -6.68 -38.71
CA GLN A 420 31.47 -5.60 -39.14
C GLN A 420 30.37 -5.36 -38.11
N LEU A 421 29.86 -4.13 -38.06
CA LEU A 421 28.64 -3.84 -37.31
C LEU A 421 27.47 -4.61 -37.96
N PRO A 422 26.68 -5.40 -37.20
CA PRO A 422 25.63 -6.22 -37.78
C PRO A 422 24.54 -5.36 -38.44
N THR A 423 23.86 -5.94 -39.43
CA THR A 423 22.67 -5.35 -40.06
C THR A 423 21.48 -6.30 -39.89
N PRO A 424 20.45 -5.93 -39.11
CA PRO A 424 20.29 -4.67 -38.38
C PRO A 424 21.23 -4.56 -37.17
N SER A 425 21.68 -3.34 -36.84
CA SER A 425 22.53 -3.07 -35.68
C SER A 425 21.76 -2.95 -34.36
N GLN A 426 20.43 -3.15 -34.41
CA GLN A 426 19.57 -3.15 -33.24
C GLN A 426 18.43 -4.16 -33.40
N VAL A 427 17.98 -4.71 -32.27
CA VAL A 427 16.92 -5.71 -32.19
C VAL A 427 15.92 -5.29 -31.11
N GLN A 428 14.63 -5.33 -31.44
CA GLN A 428 13.57 -5.20 -30.45
C GLN A 428 13.43 -6.52 -29.68
N THR A 429 13.34 -6.44 -28.35
CA THR A 429 13.16 -7.60 -27.49
C THR A 429 12.14 -7.32 -26.39
N GLN A 430 11.53 -8.39 -25.88
CA GLN A 430 10.67 -8.34 -24.71
C GLN A 430 11.38 -9.02 -23.55
N VAL A 431 11.47 -8.30 -22.44
CA VAL A 431 11.92 -8.85 -21.15
C VAL A 431 10.70 -9.25 -20.33
N VAL A 432 10.72 -10.47 -19.81
CA VAL A 432 9.76 -11.03 -18.85
C VAL A 432 10.45 -11.30 -17.50
N ALA A 433 9.66 -11.64 -16.48
CA ALA A 433 10.17 -11.93 -15.15
C ALA A 433 11.10 -13.16 -15.17
N GLY A 434 12.18 -13.09 -14.38
CA GLY A 434 13.12 -14.20 -14.17
C GLY A 434 14.36 -14.14 -15.06
N PRO A 435 15.23 -15.16 -14.95
CA PRO A 435 16.46 -15.23 -15.72
C PRO A 435 16.20 -15.46 -17.22
N SER A 436 17.22 -15.22 -18.04
CA SER A 436 17.21 -15.61 -19.44
C SER A 436 17.16 -17.13 -19.61
N SER A 437 16.48 -17.61 -20.66
CA SER A 437 16.47 -19.03 -21.05
C SER A 437 16.75 -19.16 -22.55
N THR A 438 17.66 -20.06 -22.90
CA THR A 438 17.88 -20.52 -24.28
C THR A 438 17.10 -21.80 -24.60
N THR A 439 16.42 -22.38 -23.62
CA THR A 439 15.53 -23.53 -23.79
C THR A 439 14.11 -23.04 -24.07
N ALA A 440 13.42 -23.67 -25.02
CA ALA A 440 12.07 -23.28 -25.40
C ALA A 440 11.08 -23.30 -24.20
N PRO A 441 10.27 -22.25 -24.00
CA PRO A 441 10.28 -21.00 -24.77
C PRO A 441 11.51 -20.15 -24.42
N VAL A 442 12.26 -19.76 -25.47
CA VAL A 442 13.40 -18.84 -25.34
C VAL A 442 12.86 -17.51 -24.81
N GLN A 443 13.51 -16.97 -23.77
CA GLN A 443 13.09 -15.71 -23.15
C GLN A 443 14.29 -14.90 -22.68
N ASN A 444 14.13 -13.58 -22.70
CA ASN A 444 15.14 -12.60 -22.31
C ASN A 444 16.52 -12.88 -22.96
N TYR A 445 16.52 -13.27 -24.22
CA TYR A 445 17.73 -13.62 -24.96
C TYR A 445 17.71 -12.97 -26.34
N VAL A 446 18.80 -12.31 -26.72
CA VAL A 446 18.96 -11.62 -28.00
C VAL A 446 20.29 -12.04 -28.63
N GLU A 447 20.28 -12.24 -29.94
CA GLU A 447 21.45 -12.69 -30.69
C GLU A 447 21.85 -11.67 -31.75
N PHE A 448 23.16 -11.51 -31.94
CA PHE A 448 23.76 -10.70 -32.99
C PHE A 448 24.79 -11.54 -33.75
N GLU A 449 24.49 -11.80 -35.02
CA GLU A 449 25.39 -12.49 -35.95
C GLU A 449 26.29 -11.46 -36.65
N HIS A 450 27.58 -11.77 -36.73
CA HIS A 450 28.59 -10.87 -37.28
C HIS A 450 29.32 -11.48 -38.46
N ASP A 451 29.53 -10.66 -39.48
CA ASP A 451 30.42 -10.96 -40.60
C ASP A 451 31.83 -10.42 -40.32
N GLN A 452 32.85 -11.22 -40.64
CA GLN A 452 34.23 -10.75 -40.58
C GLN A 452 34.47 -9.61 -41.58
N VAL A 453 35.36 -8.68 -41.22
CA VAL A 453 35.86 -7.67 -42.16
C VAL A 453 36.71 -8.39 -43.22
N PRO A 454 36.47 -8.17 -44.54
CA PRO A 454 37.24 -8.82 -45.59
C PRO A 454 38.74 -8.48 -45.53
N ALA A 455 39.61 -9.48 -45.73
CA ALA A 455 41.06 -9.39 -45.55
C ALA A 455 41.81 -8.40 -46.49
N PHE A 456 41.16 -7.85 -47.53
CA PHE A 456 41.81 -7.07 -48.59
C PHE A 456 41.21 -5.69 -48.87
N ALA A 457 40.43 -5.11 -47.95
CA ALA A 457 39.93 -3.74 -48.09
C ALA A 457 41.03 -2.69 -47.80
N LEU A 458 42.04 -2.58 -48.67
CA LEU A 458 42.96 -1.43 -48.70
C LEU A 458 42.26 -0.27 -49.43
N PRO A 459 42.35 0.98 -48.94
CA PRO A 459 41.72 2.12 -49.59
C PRO A 459 42.35 2.37 -50.96
N LEU A 460 41.55 2.26 -52.02
CA LEU A 460 41.80 3.01 -53.25
C LEU A 460 41.18 4.39 -53.04
N THR A 461 42.01 5.42 -53.10
CA THR A 461 41.65 6.83 -52.88
C THR A 461 40.31 7.20 -53.54
N GLY A 462 39.31 7.59 -52.74
CA GLY A 462 38.18 8.41 -53.22
C GLY A 462 36.76 7.87 -53.14
N GLY A 463 36.47 6.72 -52.53
CA GLY A 463 35.09 6.25 -52.35
C GLY A 463 34.87 5.45 -51.06
N ASP A 464 33.77 5.73 -50.35
CA ASP A 464 33.09 5.11 -49.17
C ASP A 464 33.88 4.48 -48.01
N GLY A 465 35.17 4.16 -48.14
CA GLY A 465 36.02 3.60 -47.08
C GLY A 465 36.28 4.55 -45.91
N ALA A 466 36.06 5.86 -46.10
CA ALA A 466 36.19 6.87 -45.03
C ALA A 466 35.07 6.77 -43.98
N LEU A 467 33.92 6.17 -44.30
CA LEU A 467 32.82 5.97 -43.34
C LEU A 467 33.17 4.91 -42.28
N TRP A 468 33.88 3.85 -42.66
CA TRP A 468 34.14 2.72 -41.75
C TRP A 468 35.17 3.04 -40.65
N PHE A 469 36.19 3.84 -40.96
CA PHE A 469 37.17 4.29 -39.96
C PHE A 469 36.63 5.41 -39.06
N SER A 470 35.70 6.23 -39.55
CA SER A 470 35.11 7.32 -38.76
C SER A 470 34.07 6.81 -37.76
N VAL A 471 33.23 5.82 -38.10
CA VAL A 471 32.24 5.26 -37.17
C VAL A 471 32.91 4.52 -35.99
N GLY A 472 33.94 3.70 -36.26
CA GLY A 472 34.71 3.02 -35.20
C GLY A 472 35.48 4.01 -34.31
N GLY A 473 36.11 5.03 -34.90
CA GLY A 473 36.85 6.06 -34.16
C GLY A 473 35.95 6.93 -33.27
N ILE A 474 34.75 7.29 -33.73
CA ILE A 474 33.77 8.07 -32.95
C ILE A 474 33.16 7.23 -31.82
N ALA A 475 32.87 5.94 -32.06
CA ALA A 475 32.34 5.05 -31.02
C ALA A 475 33.35 4.85 -29.87
N ILE A 476 34.64 4.67 -30.18
CA ILE A 476 35.71 4.56 -29.17
C ILE A 476 35.83 5.86 -28.35
N LEU A 477 35.72 7.03 -28.98
CA LEU A 477 35.75 8.32 -28.29
C LEU A 477 34.51 8.54 -27.39
N ALA A 478 33.32 8.12 -27.83
CA ALA A 478 32.08 8.25 -27.06
C ALA A 478 32.10 7.38 -25.79
N VAL A 479 32.57 6.13 -25.89
CA VAL A 479 32.73 5.23 -24.74
C VAL A 479 33.79 5.76 -23.76
N ALA A 480 34.91 6.28 -24.26
CA ALA A 480 35.98 6.87 -23.43
C ALA A 480 35.50 8.13 -22.68
N LEU A 481 34.72 9.00 -23.32
CA LEU A 481 34.14 10.20 -22.69
C LEU A 481 33.06 9.83 -21.65
N GLY A 482 32.17 8.89 -21.96
CA GLY A 482 31.12 8.43 -21.04
C GLY A 482 31.69 7.77 -19.77
N SER A 483 32.69 6.91 -19.92
CA SER A 483 33.38 6.27 -18.81
C SER A 483 34.21 7.25 -17.97
N ALA A 484 34.90 8.22 -18.60
CA ALA A 484 35.64 9.27 -17.89
C ALA A 484 34.73 10.19 -17.06
N VAL A 485 33.53 10.55 -17.57
CA VAL A 485 32.55 11.37 -16.84
C VAL A 485 31.90 10.60 -15.68
N ALA A 486 31.63 9.30 -15.85
CA ALA A 486 31.11 8.46 -14.77
C ALA A 486 32.13 8.27 -13.63
N VAL A 487 33.41 8.07 -13.98
CA VAL A 487 34.51 7.92 -13.00
C VAL A 487 34.83 9.24 -12.30
N SER A 488 34.82 10.38 -13.00
CA SER A 488 35.05 11.69 -12.36
C SER A 488 33.94 12.07 -11.39
N ARG A 489 32.68 11.73 -11.69
CA ARG A 489 31.54 11.91 -10.76
C ARG A 489 31.65 11.01 -9.53
N ARG A 490 32.14 9.78 -9.67
CA ARG A 490 32.44 8.90 -8.52
C ARG A 490 33.58 9.47 -7.65
N ARG A 491 34.65 10.00 -8.25
CA ARG A 491 35.75 10.61 -7.50
C ARG A 491 35.33 11.89 -6.78
N ALA A 492 34.49 12.74 -7.39
CA ALA A 492 33.96 13.93 -6.74
C ALA A 492 33.07 13.60 -5.53
N ALA A 493 32.26 12.52 -5.60
CA ALA A 493 31.46 12.05 -4.48
C ALA A 493 32.30 11.50 -3.33
N VAL A 494 33.42 10.82 -3.63
CA VAL A 494 34.36 10.30 -2.61
C VAL A 494 35.19 11.40 -1.96
N VAL A 495 35.64 12.40 -2.74
CA VAL A 495 36.42 13.55 -2.21
C VAL A 495 35.54 14.47 -1.35
N ALA A 496 34.26 14.66 -1.70
CA ALA A 496 33.31 15.40 -0.87
C ALA A 496 33.03 14.70 0.47
N HIS A 497 33.16 13.37 0.54
CA HIS A 497 33.01 12.61 1.78
C HIS A 497 34.28 12.62 2.64
N ALA A 498 35.47 12.66 2.03
CA ALA A 498 36.74 12.76 2.75
C ALA A 498 37.01 14.16 3.32
N ALA A 499 36.49 15.23 2.70
CA ALA A 499 36.69 16.61 3.17
C ALA A 499 35.90 16.99 4.44
N VAL A 500 34.98 16.13 4.90
CA VAL A 500 34.20 16.35 6.14
C VAL A 500 34.80 15.59 7.34
N ALA A 501 35.76 14.69 7.10
CA ALA A 501 36.39 13.86 8.13
C ALA A 501 37.82 14.34 8.47
N HIS A 502 37.98 15.60 8.88
CA HIS A 502 39.15 16.05 9.64
C HIS A 502 38.79 17.30 10.46
N PRO A 503 38.58 17.19 11.79
CA PRO A 503 38.84 18.29 12.70
C PRO A 503 40.21 18.05 13.35
N ALA A 504 41.15 18.94 13.10
CA ALA A 504 42.36 19.11 13.91
C ALA A 504 42.72 20.60 13.85
N ALA A 505 43.13 21.29 14.90
CA ALA A 505 43.23 21.03 16.33
C ALA A 505 43.23 22.43 16.99
#